data_AF-A0A540WQF4-F1
#
_entry.id   AF-A0A540WQF4-F1
#
_cell.length_a   1.000
_cell.length_b   1.000
_cell.length_c   1.000
_cell.angle_alpha   90.00
_cell.angle_beta   90.00
_cell.angle_gamma   90.00
#
_symmetry.space_group_name_H-M   'P 1'
#
loop_
_entity.id
_entity.type
_entity.pdbx_description
1 polymer ?
#
loop_
_entity_poly.entity_id
_entity_poly.type
_entity_poly.pdbx_seq_one_letter_code
_entity_poly.pdbx_strand_id
1 'polypeptide(L)'
;MRRPFLIAALVLLALCVLVEVGSPILLPQKSPDCSALSGTKPCAPLPPGFPEDCRPLHTAICEGEDVDPSDVVRTQKENPPTPGLGIPYLALVDALLLLTLGLMGASLIIPERVHGRVQGLATLIGSIVALLTGFGLLMAAIALTLTMITLVASVPFGTLAYLAVWGFFNRGGAAGTLGFLMFLKLAAGVCLVLAHQRFLQNKGLVLLYLTSLLANAVVSLLHGLVPGILVSITDAVSAIIVAILGLIWAVLLLVGALVSILKVLRLKRAAPA
;
A
#
# COMPACT_ATOMS: atom_id res chain seq x y z
N MET A 1 -33.16 -2.64 2.02
CA MET A 1 -31.72 -2.37 2.14
C MET A 1 -31.38 -2.10 3.59
N ARG A 2 -30.45 -2.85 4.17
CA ARG A 2 -30.08 -2.69 5.58
C ARG A 2 -28.94 -1.68 5.71
N ARG A 3 -29.30 -0.39 5.86
CA ARG A 3 -28.37 0.74 5.98
C ARG A 3 -27.19 0.53 6.94
N PRO A 4 -27.34 -0.02 8.16
CA PRO A 4 -26.21 -0.16 9.08
C PRO A 4 -25.09 -1.05 8.53
N PHE A 5 -25.43 -2.14 7.83
CA PHE A 5 -24.42 -3.04 7.26
C PHE A 5 -23.67 -2.41 6.08
N LEU A 6 -24.32 -1.56 5.28
CA LEU A 6 -23.62 -0.82 4.22
C LEU A 6 -22.63 0.19 4.82
N ILE A 7 -23.05 0.93 5.85
CA ILE A 7 -22.18 1.90 6.52
C ILE A 7 -20.99 1.17 7.15
N ALA A 8 -21.23 0.05 7.82
CA ALA A 8 -20.16 -0.78 8.38
C ALA A 8 -19.17 -1.25 7.30
N ALA A 9 -19.65 -1.74 6.14
CA ALA A 9 -18.78 -2.14 5.04
C ALA A 9 -17.94 -0.97 4.50
N LEU A 10 -18.52 0.23 4.36
CA LEU A 10 -17.79 1.43 3.92
C LEU A 10 -16.73 1.86 4.94
N VAL A 11 -17.05 1.84 6.24
CA VAL A 11 -16.11 2.17 7.31
C VAL A 11 -14.95 1.17 7.34
N LEU A 12 -15.24 -0.12 7.23
CA LEU A 12 -14.21 -1.16 7.20
C LEU A 12 -13.28 -1.01 5.99
N LEU A 13 -13.82 -0.77 4.79
CA LEU A 13 -12.99 -0.54 3.60
C LEU A 13 -12.20 0.77 3.67
N ALA A 14 -12.77 1.83 4.23
CA ALA A 14 -12.04 3.07 4.47
C ALA A 14 -10.88 2.84 5.45
N LEU A 15 -11.09 2.02 6.49
CA LEU A 15 -10.04 1.64 7.41
C LEU A 15 -8.96 0.79 6.73
N CYS A 16 -9.31 -0.12 5.81
CA CYS A 16 -8.32 -0.83 4.98
C CYS A 16 -7.42 0.15 4.23
N VAL A 17 -8.02 1.09 3.48
CA VAL A 17 -7.27 2.09 2.70
C VAL A 17 -6.37 2.94 3.61
N LEU A 18 -6.88 3.36 4.78
CA LEU A 18 -6.08 4.13 5.74
C LEU A 18 -4.89 3.33 6.27
N VAL A 19 -5.07 2.05 6.56
CA VAL A 19 -3.99 1.16 7.00
C VAL A 19 -2.98 0.93 5.87
N GLU A 20 -3.43 0.74 4.63
CA GLU A 20 -2.55 0.55 3.47
C GLU A 20 -1.72 1.81 3.17
N VAL A 21 -2.35 2.98 3.13
CA VAL A 21 -1.65 4.26 2.94
C VAL A 21 -0.76 4.62 4.13
N GLY A 22 -1.21 4.28 5.35
CA GLY A 22 -0.50 4.57 6.60
C GLY A 22 0.58 3.55 6.97
N SER A 23 0.69 2.41 6.28
CA SER A 23 1.65 1.36 6.64
C SER A 23 3.11 1.83 6.61
N PRO A 24 3.56 2.74 5.72
CA PRO A 24 4.92 3.27 5.79
C PRO A 24 5.18 4.12 7.03
N ILE A 25 4.14 4.71 7.63
CA ILE A 25 4.23 5.54 8.85
C ILE A 25 4.12 4.65 10.09
N LEU A 26 3.26 3.63 10.04
CA LEU A 26 3.02 2.68 11.14
C LEU A 26 4.19 1.69 11.34
N LEU A 27 4.89 1.35 10.26
CA LEU A 27 6.09 0.52 10.32
C LEU A 27 7.30 1.45 10.58
N PRO A 28 8.00 1.32 11.71
CA PRO A 28 9.05 2.26 12.09
C PRO A 28 10.14 2.35 11.01
N GLN A 29 10.32 3.56 10.47
CA GLN A 29 11.39 3.91 9.52
C GLN A 29 12.52 4.71 10.18
N LYS A 30 12.42 4.99 11.47
CA LYS A 30 13.35 5.91 12.12
C LYS A 30 14.63 5.16 12.43
N SER A 31 15.63 5.29 11.56
CA SER A 31 17.02 5.11 11.99
C SER A 31 17.25 6.04 13.19
N PRO A 32 17.90 5.56 14.27
CA PRO A 32 18.18 6.40 15.41
C PRO A 32 18.95 7.65 14.92
N ASP A 33 18.42 8.83 15.25
CA ASP A 33 19.02 10.11 14.84
C ASP A 33 20.27 10.34 15.69
N CYS A 34 21.37 9.73 15.26
CA CYS A 34 22.65 9.83 15.92
C CYS A 34 23.48 11.01 15.42
N SER A 35 22.84 12.06 14.87
CA SER A 35 23.51 13.32 14.50
C SER A 35 24.26 13.96 15.68
N ALA A 36 23.86 13.66 16.92
CA ALA A 36 24.59 13.99 18.14
C ALA A 36 26.02 13.41 18.21
N LEU A 37 26.33 12.37 17.44
CA LEU A 37 27.69 11.80 17.32
C LEU A 37 28.64 12.64 16.46
N SER A 38 28.11 13.49 15.56
CA SER A 38 28.91 14.22 14.56
C SER A 38 29.90 15.23 15.18
N GLY A 39 29.71 15.60 16.45
CA GLY A 39 30.58 16.53 17.19
C GLY A 39 31.24 15.94 18.45
N THR A 40 30.91 14.70 18.81
CA THR A 40 31.53 14.05 19.98
C THR A 40 32.88 13.47 19.57
N LYS A 41 33.94 13.79 20.31
CA LYS A 41 35.20 13.07 20.15
C LYS A 41 34.95 11.58 20.43
N PRO A 42 35.44 10.66 19.58
CA PRO A 42 35.48 9.25 19.90
C PRO A 42 36.03 9.06 21.32
N CYS A 43 35.27 8.36 22.17
CA CYS A 43 35.63 8.05 23.56
C CYS A 43 35.67 9.19 24.56
N ALA A 44 34.99 10.28 24.24
CA ALA A 44 34.54 11.17 25.29
C ALA A 44 33.45 10.50 26.15
N PRO A 45 33.39 10.80 27.46
CA PRO A 45 32.23 10.46 28.26
C PRO A 45 30.96 11.06 27.64
N LEU A 46 29.93 10.23 27.50
CA LEU A 46 28.67 10.60 26.86
C LEU A 46 28.02 11.76 27.63
N PRO A 47 27.54 12.81 26.94
CA PRO A 47 26.83 13.90 27.60
C PRO A 47 25.55 13.38 28.27
N PRO A 48 25.13 13.96 29.40
CA PRO A 48 23.88 13.58 30.05
C PRO A 48 22.70 13.83 29.10
N GLY A 49 21.84 12.82 28.92
CA GLY A 49 20.72 12.85 27.97
C GLY A 49 21.01 12.26 26.58
N PHE A 50 22.15 11.57 26.42
CA PHE A 50 22.48 10.89 25.17
C PHE A 50 21.44 9.82 24.79
N PRO A 51 20.98 9.73 23.52
CA PRO A 51 20.01 8.73 23.09
C PRO A 51 20.53 7.30 23.30
N GLU A 52 19.80 6.46 24.04
CA GLU A 52 20.23 5.07 24.30
C GLU A 52 20.38 4.27 23.01
N ASP A 53 19.54 4.53 22.00
CA ASP A 53 19.57 3.88 20.69
C ASP A 53 20.89 4.12 19.92
N CYS A 54 21.60 5.21 20.22
CA CYS A 54 22.87 5.58 19.59
C CYS A 54 24.09 5.11 20.39
N ARG A 55 23.89 4.57 21.60
CA ARG A 55 24.96 4.14 22.50
C ARG A 55 25.79 3.00 21.89
N PRO A 56 25.20 1.98 21.23
CA PRO A 56 25.98 0.93 20.57
C PRO A 56 26.93 1.48 19.49
N LEU A 57 26.47 2.46 18.71
CA LEU A 57 27.26 3.09 17.66
C LEU A 57 28.42 3.92 18.23
N HIS A 58 28.21 4.63 19.36
CA HIS A 58 29.27 5.34 20.06
C HIS A 58 30.35 4.38 20.59
N THR A 59 29.94 3.27 21.22
CA THR A 59 30.86 2.27 21.77
C THR A 59 31.69 1.59 20.67
N ALA A 60 31.07 1.28 19.52
CA ALA A 60 31.74 0.70 18.36
C ALA A 60 32.80 1.63 17.72
N ILE A 61 32.54 2.93 17.65
CA ILE A 61 33.53 3.94 17.20
C ILE A 61 34.71 4.03 18.18
N CYS A 62 34.48 3.63 19.43
CA CYS A 62 35.34 3.89 20.56
C CYS A 62 36.45 2.87 20.78
N GLU A 63 36.06 1.60 20.78
CA GLU A 63 36.97 0.52 21.12
C GLU A 63 37.98 0.27 19.98
N GLY A 64 37.82 0.92 18.81
CA GLY A 64 38.61 0.59 17.62
C GLY A 64 38.51 -0.89 17.27
N GLU A 65 37.50 -1.56 17.84
CA GLU A 65 37.34 -2.99 17.95
C GLU A 65 36.17 -3.37 17.08
N ASP A 66 36.33 -4.55 16.49
CA ASP A 66 35.50 -5.09 15.43
C ASP A 66 34.02 -4.89 15.77
N VAL A 67 33.32 -4.09 14.97
CA VAL A 67 31.87 -3.98 15.01
C VAL A 67 31.34 -5.40 14.96
N ASP A 68 30.89 -5.95 16.09
CA ASP A 68 30.44 -7.33 16.14
C ASP A 68 29.27 -7.43 15.15
N PRO A 69 29.41 -8.25 14.09
CA PRO A 69 28.35 -8.41 13.11
C PRO A 69 27.02 -8.75 13.77
N SER A 70 27.04 -9.37 14.96
CA SER A 70 25.86 -9.74 15.73
C SER A 70 25.03 -8.52 16.19
N ASP A 71 25.65 -7.40 16.58
CA ASP A 71 24.98 -6.20 17.06
C ASP A 71 24.42 -5.33 15.92
N VAL A 72 25.10 -5.29 14.77
CA VAL A 72 24.56 -4.65 13.55
C VAL A 72 23.34 -5.42 13.06
N VAL A 73 23.44 -6.75 13.02
CA VAL A 73 22.32 -7.63 12.64
C VAL A 73 21.14 -7.46 13.61
N ARG A 74 21.38 -7.32 14.92
CA ARG A 74 20.32 -7.09 15.90
C ARG A 74 19.62 -5.75 15.69
N THR A 75 20.39 -4.69 15.51
CA THR A 75 19.86 -3.32 15.30
C THR A 75 19.08 -3.20 13.99
N GLN A 76 19.58 -3.79 12.90
CA GLN A 76 18.86 -3.79 11.61
C GLN A 76 17.63 -4.69 11.62
N LYS A 77 17.62 -5.75 12.42
CA LYS A 77 16.44 -6.61 12.61
C LYS A 77 15.35 -5.92 13.43
N GLU A 78 15.73 -5.11 14.42
CA GLU A 78 14.80 -4.34 15.25
C GLU A 78 14.28 -3.09 14.51
N ASN A 79 15.11 -2.44 13.70
CA ASN A 79 14.78 -1.23 12.93
C ASN A 79 15.14 -1.41 11.45
N PRO A 80 14.33 -2.16 10.68
CA PRO A 80 14.62 -2.39 9.28
C PRO A 80 14.50 -1.07 8.50
N PRO A 81 15.51 -0.71 7.70
CA PRO A 81 15.61 0.61 7.07
C PRO A 81 14.56 0.86 5.99
N THR A 82 13.86 -0.17 5.49
CA THR A 82 12.88 -0.02 4.40
C THR A 82 11.59 -0.82 4.65
N PRO A 83 10.42 -0.15 4.76
CA PRO A 83 9.13 -0.83 4.77
C PRO A 83 8.80 -1.35 3.37
N GLY A 84 8.00 -2.42 3.31
CA GLY A 84 7.53 -2.98 2.04
C GLY A 84 6.61 -2.02 1.28
N LEU A 85 6.78 -1.98 -0.03
CA LEU A 85 5.95 -1.27 -1.00
C LEU A 85 4.70 -2.06 -1.41
N GLY A 86 4.67 -3.38 -1.25
CA GLY A 86 3.51 -4.19 -1.66
C GLY A 86 2.21 -3.76 -0.96
N ILE A 87 2.28 -3.47 0.34
CA ILE A 87 1.10 -3.11 1.15
C ILE A 87 0.53 -1.74 0.74
N PRO A 88 1.32 -0.65 0.66
CA PRO A 88 0.80 0.64 0.19
C PRO A 88 0.17 0.60 -1.21
N TYR A 89 0.65 -0.28 -2.09
CA TYR A 89 0.12 -0.36 -3.46
C TYR A 89 -1.27 -0.98 -3.50
N LEU A 90 -1.65 -1.79 -2.51
CA LEU A 90 -3.03 -2.32 -2.38
C LEU A 90 -4.05 -1.17 -2.24
N ALA A 91 -3.64 -0.04 -1.66
CA ALA A 91 -4.48 1.15 -1.52
C ALA A 91 -5.04 1.64 -2.86
N LEU A 92 -4.34 1.41 -3.97
CA LEU A 92 -4.84 1.80 -5.28
C LEU A 92 -6.11 1.02 -5.65
N VAL A 93 -6.10 -0.30 -5.47
CA VAL A 93 -7.24 -1.16 -5.78
C VAL A 93 -8.37 -0.95 -4.77
N ASP A 94 -8.02 -0.84 -3.49
CA ASP A 94 -8.99 -0.66 -2.40
C ASP A 94 -9.64 0.73 -2.43
N ALA A 95 -8.92 1.78 -2.82
CA ALA A 95 -9.49 3.11 -3.01
C ALA A 95 -10.48 3.14 -4.18
N LEU A 96 -10.18 2.42 -5.27
CA LEU A 96 -11.14 2.27 -6.38
C LEU A 96 -12.38 1.49 -5.94
N LEU A 97 -12.22 0.44 -5.14
CA LEU A 97 -13.33 -0.30 -4.55
C LEU A 97 -14.18 0.58 -3.61
N LEU A 98 -13.52 1.36 -2.74
CA LEU A 98 -14.19 2.29 -1.83
C LEU A 98 -14.92 3.39 -2.60
N LEU A 99 -14.32 3.93 -3.66
CA LEU A 99 -14.95 4.91 -4.53
C LEU A 99 -16.21 4.33 -5.19
N THR A 100 -16.11 3.14 -5.78
CA THR A 100 -17.25 2.52 -6.49
C THR A 100 -18.39 2.16 -5.54
N LEU A 101 -18.08 1.57 -4.38
CA LEU A 101 -19.08 1.25 -3.35
C LEU A 101 -19.66 2.52 -2.73
N GLY A 102 -18.83 3.52 -2.45
CA GLY A 102 -19.21 4.80 -1.87
C GLY A 102 -20.18 5.57 -2.78
N LEU A 103 -19.88 5.64 -4.08
CA LEU A 103 -20.79 6.23 -5.06
C LEU A 103 -22.11 5.45 -5.12
N MET A 104 -22.07 4.11 -5.13
CA MET A 104 -23.31 3.33 -5.14
C MET A 104 -24.13 3.52 -3.85
N GLY A 105 -23.48 3.65 -2.69
CA GLY A 105 -24.11 3.98 -1.42
C GLY A 105 -24.68 5.40 -1.36
N ALA A 106 -24.02 6.37 -2.00
CA ALA A 106 -24.46 7.76 -2.05
C ALA A 106 -25.82 7.93 -2.77
N SER A 107 -26.21 6.98 -3.63
CA SER A 107 -27.54 6.94 -4.27
C SER A 107 -28.70 6.91 -3.27
N LEU A 108 -28.45 6.52 -2.02
CA LEU A 108 -29.48 6.42 -0.99
C LEU A 108 -29.87 7.76 -0.38
N ILE A 109 -28.99 8.75 -0.52
CA ILE A 109 -29.15 10.09 0.05
C ILE A 109 -29.43 11.08 -1.09
N ILE A 110 -28.83 10.86 -2.26
CA ILE A 110 -28.89 11.78 -3.38
C ILE A 110 -30.05 11.42 -4.33
N PRO A 111 -30.90 12.38 -4.73
CA PRO A 111 -31.95 12.17 -5.72
C PRO A 111 -31.42 11.60 -7.05
N GLU A 112 -32.14 10.64 -7.64
CA GLU A 112 -31.74 9.86 -8.82
C GLU A 112 -31.28 10.71 -10.03
N ARG A 113 -31.88 11.89 -10.19
CA ARG A 113 -31.59 12.83 -11.30
C ARG A 113 -30.19 13.43 -11.22
N VAL A 114 -29.71 13.67 -9.99
CA VAL A 114 -28.39 14.24 -9.72
C VAL A 114 -27.35 13.13 -9.62
N HIS A 115 -27.78 11.96 -9.13
CA HIS A 115 -26.91 10.81 -8.89
C HIS A 115 -26.12 10.38 -10.13
N GLY A 116 -26.78 10.22 -11.28
CA GLY A 116 -26.10 9.77 -12.51
C GLY A 116 -25.00 10.74 -12.99
N ARG A 117 -25.20 12.05 -12.81
CA ARG A 117 -24.21 13.08 -13.20
C ARG A 117 -23.02 13.09 -12.25
N VAL A 118 -23.29 13.09 -10.95
CA VAL A 118 -22.25 13.09 -9.91
C VAL A 118 -21.45 11.80 -9.96
N GLN A 119 -22.10 10.65 -10.12
CA GLN A 119 -21.43 9.35 -10.23
C GLN A 119 -20.51 9.30 -11.45
N GLY A 120 -20.97 9.75 -12.63
CA GLY A 120 -20.15 9.80 -13.84
C GLY A 120 -18.92 10.70 -13.66
N LEU A 121 -19.11 11.90 -13.11
CA LEU A 121 -18.02 12.85 -12.88
C LEU A 121 -17.02 12.36 -11.83
N ALA A 122 -17.50 11.86 -10.68
CA ALA A 122 -16.65 11.34 -9.61
C ALA A 122 -15.86 10.11 -10.06
N THR A 123 -16.48 9.20 -10.84
CA THR A 123 -15.78 8.05 -11.42
C THR A 123 -14.75 8.49 -12.44
N LEU A 124 -15.05 9.50 -13.27
CA LEU A 124 -14.08 10.05 -14.22
C LEU A 124 -12.85 10.61 -13.50
N ILE A 125 -13.05 11.51 -12.54
CA ILE A 125 -11.97 12.11 -11.75
C ILE A 125 -11.17 11.02 -11.03
N GLY A 126 -11.87 10.12 -10.33
CA GLY A 126 -11.22 9.02 -9.61
C GLY A 126 -10.42 8.10 -10.52
N SER A 127 -10.93 7.77 -11.70
CA SER A 127 -10.21 6.94 -12.68
C SER A 127 -8.98 7.63 -13.27
N ILE A 128 -9.03 8.93 -13.53
CA ILE A 128 -7.87 9.70 -14.00
C ILE A 128 -6.79 9.77 -12.92
N VAL A 129 -7.17 10.08 -11.67
CA VAL A 129 -6.23 10.11 -10.55
C VAL A 129 -5.61 8.73 -10.35
N ALA A 130 -6.42 7.65 -10.33
CA ALA A 130 -5.92 6.29 -10.20
C ALA A 130 -5.00 5.87 -11.36
N LEU A 131 -5.26 6.33 -12.59
CA LEU A 131 -4.41 6.05 -13.74
C LEU A 131 -3.04 6.74 -13.60
N LEU A 132 -3.03 8.03 -13.25
CA LEU A 132 -1.80 8.80 -13.06
C LEU A 132 -0.98 8.27 -11.88
N THR A 133 -1.63 8.05 -10.72
CA THR A 133 -0.99 7.47 -9.54
C THR A 133 -0.49 6.07 -9.83
N GLY A 134 -1.31 5.20 -10.42
CA GLY A 134 -0.93 3.83 -10.76
C GLY A 134 0.25 3.76 -11.72
N PHE A 135 0.32 4.65 -12.71
CA PHE A 135 1.46 4.73 -13.62
C PHE A 135 2.74 5.19 -12.92
N GLY A 136 2.66 6.24 -12.09
CA GLY A 136 3.80 6.70 -11.29
C GLY A 136 4.33 5.63 -10.33
N LEU A 137 3.42 4.94 -9.64
CA LEU A 137 3.73 3.81 -8.77
C LEU A 137 4.37 2.65 -9.55
N LEU A 138 3.83 2.28 -10.72
CA LEU A 138 4.42 1.23 -11.56
C LEU A 138 5.87 1.56 -11.95
N MET A 139 6.13 2.79 -12.40
CA MET A 139 7.48 3.21 -12.79
C MET A 139 8.44 3.19 -11.60
N ALA A 140 7.99 3.64 -10.42
CA ALA A 140 8.78 3.61 -9.20
C ALA A 140 9.13 2.18 -8.77
N ALA A 141 8.16 1.26 -8.82
CA ALA A 141 8.38 -0.14 -8.45
C ALA A 141 9.34 -0.86 -9.42
N ILE A 142 9.22 -0.61 -10.73
CA ILE A 142 10.15 -1.15 -11.74
C ILE A 142 11.56 -0.60 -11.49
N ALA A 143 11.71 0.71 -11.31
CA ALA A 143 13.00 1.34 -11.07
C ALA A 143 13.68 0.79 -9.81
N LEU A 144 12.92 0.62 -8.71
CA LEU A 144 13.44 0.05 -7.47
C LEU A 144 13.84 -1.42 -7.65
N THR A 145 13.00 -2.22 -8.33
CA THR A 145 13.28 -3.64 -8.58
C THR A 145 14.57 -3.81 -9.40
N LEU A 146 14.74 -3.01 -10.46
CA LEU A 146 15.96 -3.02 -11.27
C LEU A 146 17.19 -2.60 -10.45
N THR A 147 17.05 -1.61 -9.57
CA THR A 147 18.13 -1.16 -8.68
C THR A 147 18.55 -2.29 -7.74
N MET A 148 17.60 -2.96 -7.09
CA MET A 148 17.87 -4.08 -6.19
C MET A 148 18.54 -5.25 -6.91
N ILE A 149 18.02 -5.65 -8.08
CA ILE A 149 18.60 -6.75 -8.87
C ILE A 149 20.03 -6.40 -9.31
N THR A 150 20.26 -5.17 -9.77
CA THR A 150 21.59 -4.71 -10.21
C THR A 150 22.59 -4.73 -9.05
N LEU A 151 22.18 -4.30 -7.85
CA LEU A 151 23.02 -4.36 -6.68
C LEU A 151 23.33 -5.81 -6.28
N VAL A 152 22.32 -6.68 -6.18
CA VAL A 152 22.52 -8.10 -5.85
C VAL A 152 23.50 -8.77 -6.82
N ALA A 153 23.35 -8.52 -8.13
CA ALA A 153 24.17 -9.13 -9.17
C ALA A 153 25.62 -8.58 -9.23
N SER A 154 25.87 -7.40 -8.67
CA SER A 154 27.18 -6.74 -8.69
C SER A 154 28.06 -7.23 -7.53
N VAL A 155 28.61 -8.44 -7.68
CA VAL A 155 29.52 -9.04 -6.69
C VAL A 155 30.91 -8.38 -6.78
N PRO A 156 31.58 -8.07 -5.65
CA PRO A 156 31.13 -8.26 -4.26
C PRO A 156 30.44 -7.03 -3.65
N PHE A 157 30.79 -5.83 -4.10
CA PHE A 157 30.43 -4.59 -3.41
C PHE A 157 28.95 -4.21 -3.53
N GLY A 158 28.32 -4.47 -4.68
CA GLY A 158 26.89 -4.23 -4.85
C GLY A 158 26.04 -5.18 -4.01
N THR A 159 26.44 -6.44 -3.89
CA THR A 159 25.73 -7.40 -3.04
C THR A 159 25.78 -6.97 -1.57
N LEU A 160 26.94 -6.47 -1.11
CA LEU A 160 27.07 -5.89 0.24
C LEU A 160 26.18 -4.67 0.43
N ALA A 161 26.13 -3.77 -0.55
CA ALA A 161 25.23 -2.60 -0.52
C ALA A 161 23.75 -3.02 -0.49
N TYR A 162 23.36 -4.04 -1.25
CA TYR A 162 22.01 -4.58 -1.20
C TYR A 162 21.67 -5.14 0.18
N LEU A 163 22.56 -5.96 0.75
CA LEU A 163 22.34 -6.55 2.07
C LEU A 163 22.24 -5.48 3.16
N ALA A 164 23.05 -4.43 3.07
CA ALA A 164 23.03 -3.32 4.02
C ALA A 164 21.70 -2.55 4.00
N VAL A 165 21.08 -2.34 2.83
CA VAL A 165 19.88 -1.50 2.70
C VAL A 165 18.57 -2.31 2.68
N TRP A 166 18.57 -3.52 2.11
CA TRP A 166 17.36 -4.33 1.88
C TRP A 166 17.48 -5.77 2.39
N GLY A 167 18.59 -6.15 3.03
CA GLY A 167 18.79 -7.51 3.55
C GLY A 167 17.86 -7.88 4.71
N PHE A 168 17.30 -6.89 5.41
CA PHE A 168 16.40 -7.07 6.54
C PHE A 168 15.00 -6.56 6.21
N PHE A 169 14.02 -7.47 6.28
CA PHE A 169 12.62 -7.16 6.01
C PHE A 169 11.74 -7.61 7.19
N ASN A 170 10.86 -6.73 7.68
CA ASN A 170 9.93 -7.05 8.76
C ASN A 170 8.77 -7.92 8.28
N ARG A 171 9.04 -9.22 8.09
CA ARG A 171 8.01 -10.20 7.69
C ARG A 171 6.88 -10.33 8.69
N GLY A 172 7.20 -10.26 9.99
CA GLY A 172 6.20 -10.39 11.05
C GLY A 172 5.20 -9.23 11.01
N GLY A 173 5.70 -7.99 10.91
CA GLY A 173 4.89 -6.79 10.76
C GLY A 173 4.10 -6.76 9.46
N ALA A 174 4.72 -7.18 8.35
CA ALA A 174 4.03 -7.30 7.05
C ALA A 174 2.90 -8.34 7.09
N ALA A 175 3.17 -9.54 7.61
CA ALA A 175 2.17 -10.60 7.74
C ALA A 175 1.04 -10.21 8.69
N GLY A 176 1.35 -9.55 9.82
CA GLY A 176 0.36 -9.01 10.74
C GLY A 176 -0.56 -7.99 10.07
N THR A 177 0.03 -7.03 9.34
CA THR A 177 -0.73 -6.01 8.60
C THR A 177 -1.59 -6.63 7.49
N LEU A 178 -1.04 -7.52 6.67
CA LEU A 178 -1.78 -8.20 5.59
C LEU A 178 -2.90 -9.10 6.13
N GLY A 179 -2.66 -9.80 7.24
CA GLY A 179 -3.67 -10.60 7.93
C GLY A 179 -4.81 -9.74 8.49
N PHE A 180 -4.47 -8.60 9.10
CA PHE A 180 -5.46 -7.63 9.56
C PHE A 180 -6.27 -7.04 8.41
N LEU A 181 -5.62 -6.64 7.31
CA LEU A 181 -6.28 -6.19 6.08
C LEU A 181 -7.20 -7.26 5.50
N MET A 182 -6.77 -8.53 5.48
CA MET A 182 -7.60 -9.64 4.99
C MET A 182 -8.86 -9.79 5.85
N PHE A 183 -8.70 -9.75 7.17
CA PHE A 183 -9.82 -9.81 8.11
C PHE A 183 -10.82 -8.67 7.88
N LEU A 184 -10.33 -7.42 7.76
CA LEU A 184 -11.18 -6.26 7.50
C LEU A 184 -11.91 -6.37 6.16
N LYS A 185 -11.20 -6.80 5.09
CA LYS A 185 -11.80 -7.02 3.78
C LYS A 185 -12.91 -8.07 3.90
N LEU A 186 -12.63 -9.26 4.42
CA LEU A 186 -13.63 -10.32 4.60
C LEU A 186 -14.84 -9.86 5.43
N ALA A 187 -14.62 -9.16 6.53
CA ALA A 187 -15.70 -8.59 7.35
C ALA A 187 -16.54 -7.59 6.54
N ALA A 188 -15.91 -6.71 5.76
CA ALA A 188 -16.61 -5.79 4.86
C ALA A 188 -17.42 -6.55 3.79
N GLY A 189 -16.90 -7.67 3.28
CA GLY A 189 -17.58 -8.54 2.33
C GLY A 189 -18.84 -9.16 2.92
N VAL A 190 -18.75 -9.73 4.12
CA VAL A 190 -19.90 -10.26 4.86
C VAL A 190 -20.94 -9.15 5.09
N CYS A 191 -20.50 -7.97 5.55
CA CYS A 191 -21.39 -6.82 5.71
C CYS A 191 -22.07 -6.42 4.39
N LEU A 192 -21.35 -6.44 3.26
CA LEU A 192 -21.88 -6.09 1.94
C LEU A 192 -22.94 -7.09 1.47
N VAL A 193 -22.72 -8.39 1.70
CA VAL A 193 -23.72 -9.45 1.43
C VAL A 193 -24.97 -9.25 2.29
N LEU A 194 -24.81 -8.95 3.59
CA LEU A 194 -25.92 -8.71 4.51
C LEU A 194 -26.66 -7.39 4.25
N ALA A 195 -25.98 -6.40 3.66
CA ALA A 195 -26.57 -5.09 3.36
C ALA A 195 -27.62 -5.19 2.26
N HIS A 196 -27.28 -5.81 1.12
CA HIS A 196 -28.19 -5.99 -0.02
C HIS A 196 -27.65 -6.96 -1.10
N GLN A 197 -28.46 -7.94 -1.51
CA GLN A 197 -28.07 -8.91 -2.56
C GLN A 197 -27.85 -8.30 -3.95
N ARG A 198 -28.44 -7.14 -4.27
CA ARG A 198 -28.22 -6.50 -5.58
C ARG A 198 -26.77 -6.03 -5.77
N PHE A 199 -26.00 -5.85 -4.69
CA PHE A 199 -24.57 -5.57 -4.82
C PHE A 199 -23.80 -6.74 -5.42
N LEU A 200 -24.18 -7.97 -5.06
CA LEU A 200 -23.61 -9.19 -5.65
C LEU A 200 -24.02 -9.40 -7.12
N GLN A 201 -25.12 -8.78 -7.55
CA GLN A 201 -25.55 -8.83 -8.95
C GLN A 201 -24.72 -7.88 -9.84
N ASN A 202 -24.05 -6.88 -9.24
CA ASN A 202 -23.15 -6.01 -9.97
C ASN A 202 -21.80 -6.72 -10.18
N LYS A 203 -21.66 -7.36 -11.35
CA LYS A 203 -20.44 -8.11 -11.74
C LYS A 203 -19.17 -7.26 -11.61
N GLY A 204 -19.24 -5.97 -11.92
CA GLY A 204 -18.09 -5.07 -11.81
C GLY A 204 -17.62 -4.90 -10.37
N LEU A 205 -18.55 -4.66 -9.44
CA LEU A 205 -18.25 -4.54 -8.01
C LEU A 205 -17.71 -5.85 -7.43
N VAL A 206 -18.32 -6.98 -7.78
CA VAL A 206 -17.88 -8.30 -7.31
C VAL A 206 -16.48 -8.62 -7.81
N LEU A 207 -16.18 -8.39 -9.09
CA LEU A 207 -14.85 -8.64 -9.64
C LEU A 207 -13.79 -7.72 -9.03
N LEU A 208 -14.11 -6.44 -8.80
CA LEU A 208 -13.17 -5.50 -8.17
C LEU A 208 -12.87 -5.89 -6.72
N TYR A 209 -13.91 -6.29 -5.97
CA TYR A 209 -13.79 -6.77 -4.61
C TYR A 209 -12.98 -8.08 -4.53
N LEU A 210 -13.23 -9.04 -5.42
CA LEU A 210 -12.42 -10.26 -5.53
C LEU A 210 -10.97 -9.96 -5.93
N THR A 211 -10.74 -8.97 -6.80
CA THR A 211 -9.38 -8.54 -7.18
C THR A 211 -8.63 -7.99 -5.97
N SER A 212 -9.29 -7.20 -5.11
CA SER A 212 -8.70 -6.69 -3.86
C SER A 212 -8.32 -7.82 -2.89
N LEU A 213 -9.19 -8.83 -2.71
CA LEU A 213 -8.88 -10.01 -1.90
C LEU A 213 -7.73 -10.83 -2.50
N LEU A 214 -7.76 -11.06 -3.81
CA LEU A 214 -6.73 -11.81 -4.51
C LEU A 214 -5.38 -11.10 -4.43
N ALA A 215 -5.35 -9.78 -4.64
CA ALA A 215 -4.14 -8.96 -4.54
C ALA A 215 -3.51 -9.08 -3.15
N ASN A 216 -4.32 -8.97 -2.09
CA ASN A 216 -3.84 -9.15 -0.71
C ASN A 216 -3.29 -10.57 -0.47
N ALA A 217 -3.98 -11.59 -0.96
CA ALA A 217 -3.52 -12.98 -0.86
C ALA A 217 -2.21 -13.23 -1.63
N VAL A 218 -2.07 -12.65 -2.83
CA VAL A 218 -0.86 -12.75 -3.65
C VAL A 218 0.33 -12.08 -2.95
N VAL A 219 0.16 -10.86 -2.40
CA VAL A 219 1.23 -10.19 -1.64
C VAL A 219 1.64 -11.03 -0.43
N SER A 220 0.67 -11.55 0.33
CA SER A 220 0.94 -12.40 1.49
C SER A 220 1.68 -13.70 1.12
N LEU A 221 1.26 -14.36 0.04
CA LEU A 221 1.91 -15.58 -0.46
C LEU A 221 3.35 -15.31 -0.91
N LEU A 222 3.57 -14.20 -1.63
CA LEU A 222 4.89 -13.80 -2.12
C LEU A 222 5.85 -13.51 -0.96
N HIS A 223 5.41 -12.84 0.09
CA HIS A 223 6.22 -12.61 1.30
C HIS A 223 6.57 -13.91 2.05
N GLY A 224 5.69 -14.92 1.99
CA GLY A 224 5.88 -16.21 2.66
C GLY A 224 6.77 -17.20 1.90
N LEU A 225 6.86 -17.09 0.57
CA LEU A 225 7.53 -18.09 -0.28
C LEU A 225 9.06 -17.92 -0.33
N VAL A 226 9.54 -16.69 -0.36
CA VAL A 226 10.95 -16.36 -0.66
C VAL A 226 11.77 -16.28 0.63
N PRO A 227 13.08 -16.64 0.67
CA PRO A 227 13.96 -16.49 1.84
C PRO A 227 14.31 -15.03 2.20
N GLY A 228 14.74 -14.79 3.45
CA GLY A 228 14.76 -13.48 4.14
C GLY A 228 15.26 -12.32 3.28
N ILE A 229 16.46 -12.53 2.78
CA ILE A 229 17.27 -11.57 2.05
C ILE A 229 16.62 -11.15 0.73
N LEU A 230 15.80 -12.00 0.10
CA LEU A 230 15.18 -11.75 -1.21
C LEU A 230 13.73 -11.22 -1.09
N VAL A 231 13.20 -11.06 0.13
CA VAL A 231 11.81 -10.61 0.33
C VAL A 231 11.61 -9.19 -0.17
N SER A 232 12.58 -8.30 -0.01
CA SER A 232 12.49 -6.92 -0.48
C SER A 232 12.28 -6.82 -1.99
N ILE A 233 12.98 -7.67 -2.77
CA ILE A 233 12.76 -7.79 -4.22
C ILE A 233 11.37 -8.35 -4.51
N THR A 234 10.98 -9.39 -3.79
CA THR A 234 9.68 -10.03 -3.99
C THR A 234 8.52 -9.10 -3.65
N ASP A 235 8.68 -8.27 -2.64
CA ASP A 235 7.73 -7.23 -2.25
C ASP A 235 7.60 -6.17 -3.35
N ALA A 236 8.71 -5.72 -3.94
CA ALA A 236 8.67 -4.80 -5.10
C ALA A 236 7.98 -5.44 -6.32
N VAL A 237 8.22 -6.74 -6.59
CA VAL A 237 7.50 -7.49 -7.62
C VAL A 237 6.00 -7.58 -7.30
N SER A 238 5.63 -7.79 -6.05
CA SER A 238 4.23 -7.79 -5.63
C SER A 238 3.57 -6.43 -5.87
N ALA A 239 4.28 -5.34 -5.60
CA ALA A 239 3.83 -3.98 -5.87
C ALA A 239 3.59 -3.75 -7.38
N ILE A 240 4.46 -4.26 -8.25
CA ILE A 240 4.27 -4.22 -9.72
C ILE A 240 2.97 -4.94 -10.11
N ILE A 241 2.74 -6.15 -9.60
CA ILE A 241 1.53 -6.94 -9.90
C ILE A 241 0.28 -6.16 -9.47
N VAL A 242 0.27 -5.60 -8.26
CA VAL A 242 -0.86 -4.83 -7.74
C VAL A 242 -1.08 -3.54 -8.55
N ALA A 243 -0.01 -2.83 -8.94
CA ALA A 243 -0.11 -1.64 -9.78
C ALA A 243 -0.74 -1.96 -11.14
N ILE A 244 -0.35 -3.08 -11.78
CA ILE A 244 -0.94 -3.52 -13.05
C ILE A 244 -2.44 -3.81 -12.88
N LEU A 245 -2.83 -4.53 -11.82
CA LEU A 245 -4.25 -4.77 -11.52
C LEU A 245 -5.03 -3.46 -11.32
N GLY A 246 -4.46 -2.51 -10.57
CA GLY A 246 -5.04 -1.19 -10.36
C GLY A 246 -5.18 -0.39 -11.66
N LEU A 247 -4.19 -0.43 -12.55
CA LEU A 247 -4.23 0.23 -13.85
C LEU A 247 -5.30 -0.36 -14.77
N ILE A 248 -5.43 -1.69 -14.82
CA ILE A 248 -6.50 -2.36 -15.57
C ILE A 248 -7.86 -1.85 -15.10
N TRP A 249 -8.09 -1.81 -13.78
CA TRP A 249 -9.34 -1.31 -13.22
C TRP A 249 -9.56 0.19 -13.45
N ALA A 250 -8.52 1.01 -13.36
CA ALA A 250 -8.60 2.44 -13.67
C ALA A 250 -9.04 2.68 -15.11
N VAL A 251 -8.50 1.93 -16.08
CA VAL A 251 -8.91 2.00 -17.49
C VAL A 251 -10.36 1.55 -17.67
N LEU A 252 -10.77 0.44 -17.05
CA LEU A 252 -12.15 -0.05 -17.12
C LEU A 252 -13.16 0.98 -16.57
N LEU A 253 -12.84 1.59 -15.43
CA LEU A 253 -13.66 2.64 -14.82
C LEU A 253 -13.69 3.93 -15.65
N LEU A 254 -12.56 4.31 -16.27
CA LEU A 254 -12.47 5.45 -17.18
C LEU A 254 -13.39 5.27 -18.39
N VAL A 255 -13.35 4.10 -19.04
CA VAL A 255 -14.24 3.78 -20.16
C VAL A 255 -15.70 3.82 -19.72
N GLY A 256 -16.04 3.25 -18.56
CA GLY A 256 -17.38 3.30 -18.00
C GLY A 256 -17.88 4.72 -17.74
N ALA A 257 -17.02 5.57 -17.17
CA ALA A 257 -17.32 6.98 -16.89
C ALA A 257 -17.57 7.78 -18.17
N LEU A 258 -16.73 7.60 -19.20
CA LEU A 258 -16.90 8.25 -20.51
C LEU A 258 -18.24 7.89 -21.14
N VAL A 259 -18.62 6.61 -21.14
CA VAL A 259 -19.92 6.16 -21.68
C VAL A 259 -21.09 6.79 -20.92
N SER A 260 -21.00 6.88 -19.59
CA SER A 260 -22.04 7.50 -18.76
C SER A 260 -22.22 8.98 -19.10
N ILE A 261 -21.12 9.74 -19.24
CA ILE A 261 -21.14 11.17 -19.56
C ILE A 261 -21.71 11.39 -20.98
N LEU A 262 -21.28 10.61 -21.96
CA LEU A 262 -21.79 10.72 -23.33
C LEU A 262 -23.30 10.48 -23.41
N LYS A 263 -23.84 9.54 -22.62
CA LYS A 263 -25.29 9.30 -22.53
C LYS A 263 -26.03 10.50 -21.97
N VAL A 264 -25.51 11.11 -20.89
CA VAL A 264 -26.11 12.32 -20.29
C VAL A 264 -26.12 13.50 -21.26
N LEU A 265 -25.03 13.70 -22.01
CA LEU A 265 -24.93 14.78 -23.00
C LEU A 265 -25.91 14.58 -24.17
N ARG A 266 -26.10 13.33 -24.64
CA ARG A 266 -27.09 13.01 -25.70
C ARG A 266 -28.52 13.29 -25.25
N LEU A 267 -28.89 12.93 -24.02
CA LEU A 267 -30.23 13.20 -23.46
C LEU A 267 -30.54 14.70 -23.40
N LYS A 268 -29.55 15.54 -23.03
CA LYS A 268 -29.73 16.99 -22.97
C LYS A 268 -29.96 17.63 -24.36
N ARG A 269 -29.44 17.01 -25.42
CA ARG A 269 -29.62 17.49 -26.81
C ARG A 269 -30.99 17.14 -27.39
N ALA A 270 -31.67 16.14 -26.84
CA ALA A 270 -32.97 15.64 -27.32
C ALA A 270 -34.19 16.25 -26.59
N ALA A 271 -33.99 16.96 -25.48
CA ALA A 271 -35.06 17.67 -24.79
C ALA A 271 -35.27 19.07 -25.42
N PRO A 272 -36.48 19.40 -25.94
CA PRO A 272 -36.78 20.77 -26.34
C PRO A 272 -36.76 21.69 -25.11
N ALA A 273 -36.31 22.93 -25.33
CA ALA A 273 -36.12 23.97 -24.32
C ALA A 273 -37.39 24.30 -23.53
#